data_AF-A0A4R6J8W2-F1
#
_entry.id   AF-A0A4R6J8W2-F1
#
_cell.length_a   1.000
_cell.length_b   1.000
_cell.length_c   1.000
_cell.angle_alpha   90.00
_cell.angle_beta   90.00
_cell.angle_gamma   90.00
#
_symmetry.space_group_name_H-M   'P 1'
#
loop_
_entity.id
_entity.type
_entity.pdbx_description
1 polymer ?
#
loop_
_entity_poly.entity_id
_entity_poly.type
_entity_poly.pdbx_seq_one_letter_code
_entity_poly.pdbx_strand_id
1 'polypeptide(L)'
;MRSIRVRLGAIIAMVVSTVGLGAAPARAAEGWSCSFPPPGYTFVGLRQLSGVCGSPWPTIQYNLRLPVDGLTACSVVEGWAVTSSRSSANSCALTGTAFQHKLATPVAGLWSCNVPRGWTYSQQRTATNVCGNGTFPMFQLAPL
;
A
#
# COMPACT_ATOMS: atom_id res chain seq x y z
N MET A 1 -59.27 -53.94 -15.71
CA MET A 1 -58.79 -52.89 -14.79
C MET A 1 -57.42 -53.29 -14.26
N ARG A 2 -56.34 -52.76 -14.82
CA ARG A 2 -54.98 -52.93 -14.29
C ARG A 2 -54.14 -51.74 -14.75
N SER A 3 -53.71 -50.97 -13.77
CA SER A 3 -53.11 -49.64 -13.91
C SER A 3 -51.60 -49.78 -14.14
N ILE A 4 -51.06 -49.15 -15.20
CA ILE A 4 -49.61 -49.01 -15.40
C ILE A 4 -49.32 -47.51 -15.55
N ARG A 5 -48.69 -46.94 -14.54
CA ARG A 5 -48.17 -45.57 -14.53
C ARG A 5 -46.74 -45.61 -15.07
N VAL A 6 -46.52 -45.15 -16.30
CA VAL A 6 -45.17 -44.94 -16.85
C VAL A 6 -44.69 -43.56 -16.40
N ARG A 7 -43.62 -43.54 -15.60
CA ARG A 7 -42.98 -42.30 -15.13
C ARG A 7 -42.03 -41.77 -16.21
N LEU A 8 -42.28 -40.54 -16.68
CA LEU A 8 -41.37 -39.76 -17.52
C LEU A 8 -40.02 -39.60 -16.81
N GLY A 9 -38.95 -40.16 -17.40
CA GLY A 9 -37.58 -39.89 -17.02
C GLY A 9 -37.09 -38.62 -17.72
N ALA A 10 -36.95 -37.53 -16.95
CA ALA A 10 -36.26 -36.33 -17.41
C ALA A 10 -34.77 -36.48 -17.13
N ILE A 11 -33.97 -36.72 -18.17
CA ILE A 11 -32.51 -36.71 -18.10
C ILE A 11 -32.06 -35.24 -18.14
N ILE A 12 -31.73 -34.69 -16.98
CA ILE A 12 -31.13 -33.35 -16.88
C ILE A 12 -29.63 -33.51 -17.08
N ALA A 13 -29.14 -33.12 -18.25
CA ALA A 13 -27.71 -33.01 -18.54
C ALA A 13 -27.13 -31.85 -17.71
N MET A 14 -26.33 -32.16 -16.69
CA MET A 14 -25.53 -31.15 -15.98
C MET A 14 -24.38 -30.71 -16.89
N VAL A 15 -24.51 -29.50 -17.43
CA VAL A 15 -23.40 -28.78 -18.06
C VAL A 15 -22.44 -28.37 -16.95
N VAL A 16 -21.34 -29.10 -16.81
CA VAL A 16 -20.22 -28.71 -15.96
C VAL A 16 -19.47 -27.59 -16.67
N SER A 17 -19.84 -26.34 -16.37
CA SER A 17 -19.05 -25.18 -16.76
C SER A 17 -17.80 -25.12 -15.87
N THR A 18 -16.65 -25.52 -16.43
CA THR A 18 -15.34 -25.25 -15.86
C THR A 18 -15.09 -23.74 -15.89
N VAL A 19 -15.42 -23.05 -14.81
CA VAL A 19 -15.05 -21.65 -14.62
C VAL A 19 -13.54 -21.62 -14.42
N GLY A 20 -12.81 -21.10 -15.40
CA GLY A 20 -11.39 -20.83 -15.27
C GLY A 20 -11.17 -19.91 -14.07
N LEU A 21 -10.38 -20.38 -13.11
CA LEU A 21 -9.82 -19.57 -12.02
C LEU A 21 -8.84 -18.56 -12.62
N GLY A 22 -9.36 -17.55 -13.29
CA GLY A 22 -8.64 -16.29 -13.44
C GLY A 22 -8.55 -15.70 -12.04
N ALA A 23 -7.43 -15.91 -11.35
CA ALA A 23 -7.11 -15.14 -10.16
C ALA A 23 -7.18 -13.68 -10.57
N ALA A 24 -8.27 -13.01 -10.20
CA ALA A 24 -8.35 -11.55 -10.33
C ALA A 24 -7.08 -11.00 -9.68
N PRO A 25 -6.37 -10.04 -10.31
CA PRO A 25 -5.28 -9.36 -9.61
C PRO A 25 -5.89 -8.88 -8.31
N ALA A 26 -5.36 -9.36 -7.18
CA ALA A 26 -5.83 -8.94 -5.88
C ALA A 26 -5.64 -7.42 -5.87
N ARG A 27 -6.75 -6.66 -6.00
CA ARG A 27 -6.73 -5.26 -5.60
C ARG A 27 -6.17 -5.30 -4.19
N ALA A 28 -5.07 -4.61 -3.95
CA ALA A 28 -4.49 -4.52 -2.62
C ALA A 28 -5.59 -3.99 -1.68
N ALA A 29 -6.23 -4.89 -0.96
CA ALA A 29 -7.10 -4.50 0.13
C ALA A 29 -6.18 -3.86 1.18
N GLU A 30 -6.67 -2.80 1.83
CA GLU A 30 -5.95 -2.27 2.97
C GLU A 30 -5.73 -3.38 4.01
N GLY A 31 -4.54 -3.42 4.59
CA GLY A 31 -4.14 -4.47 5.51
C GLY A 31 -2.90 -5.24 5.05
N TRP A 32 -2.67 -6.41 5.65
CA TRP A 32 -1.44 -7.17 5.46
C TRP A 32 -1.44 -7.93 4.13
N SER A 33 -0.49 -7.59 3.27
CA SER A 33 -0.25 -8.20 1.97
C SER A 33 1.12 -8.85 1.91
N CYS A 34 1.22 -9.93 1.15
CA CYS A 34 2.47 -10.64 0.87
C CYS A 34 3.21 -10.08 -0.35
N SER A 35 2.53 -9.20 -1.11
CA SER A 35 3.08 -8.55 -2.28
C SER A 35 3.50 -7.13 -1.94
N PHE A 36 4.54 -6.66 -2.62
CA PHE A 36 4.97 -5.27 -2.54
C PHE A 36 3.79 -4.32 -2.91
N PRO A 37 3.68 -3.13 -2.28
CA PRO A 37 2.61 -2.19 -2.58
C PRO A 37 2.48 -1.90 -4.09
N PRO A 38 1.27 -1.99 -4.67
CA PRO A 38 1.05 -1.52 -6.03
C PRO A 38 1.09 0.02 -6.12
N PRO A 39 1.16 0.60 -7.33
CA PRO A 39 1.10 2.04 -7.51
C PRO A 39 -0.14 2.66 -6.83
N GLY A 40 0.07 3.79 -6.15
CA GLY A 40 -0.98 4.49 -5.39
C GLY A 40 -1.18 3.99 -3.96
N TYR A 41 -0.51 2.90 -3.55
CA TYR A 41 -0.50 2.44 -2.17
C TYR A 41 0.83 2.76 -1.48
N THR A 42 0.75 2.92 -0.17
CA THR A 42 1.93 2.91 0.70
C THR A 42 1.84 1.74 1.67
N PHE A 43 2.93 1.47 2.38
CA PHE A 43 2.91 0.58 3.53
C PHE A 43 3.30 1.34 4.79
N VAL A 44 2.64 1.02 5.90
CA VAL A 44 2.89 1.66 7.21
C VAL A 44 3.67 0.75 8.16
N GLY A 45 3.89 -0.49 7.76
CA GLY A 45 4.50 -1.50 8.60
C GLY A 45 4.97 -2.72 7.81
N LEU A 46 6.00 -3.37 8.35
CA LEU A 46 6.45 -4.70 7.92
C LEU A 46 6.33 -5.67 9.08
N ARG A 47 6.07 -6.95 8.78
CA ARG A 47 6.24 -8.05 9.75
C ARG A 47 6.74 -9.28 9.03
N GLN A 48 7.38 -10.17 9.77
CA GLN A 48 7.78 -11.48 9.28
C GLN A 48 7.08 -12.56 10.10
N LEU A 49 6.33 -13.41 9.42
CA LEU A 49 5.57 -14.50 10.03
C LEU A 49 5.78 -15.79 9.23
N SER A 50 5.77 -16.95 9.88
CA SER A 50 5.69 -18.25 9.21
C SER A 50 4.23 -18.63 8.94
N GLY A 51 4.00 -19.54 7.98
CA GLY A 51 2.66 -20.05 7.67
C GLY A 51 1.72 -19.02 7.02
N VAL A 52 2.27 -17.92 6.51
CA VAL A 52 1.52 -16.90 5.77
C VAL A 52 1.93 -16.92 4.30
N CYS A 53 1.14 -16.29 3.43
CA CYS A 53 1.48 -16.14 2.01
C CYS A 53 1.64 -17.47 1.26
N GLY A 54 1.04 -18.56 1.76
CA GLY A 54 1.19 -19.89 1.18
C GLY A 54 2.55 -20.56 1.42
N SER A 55 3.41 -19.98 2.28
CA SER A 55 4.72 -20.51 2.62
C SER A 55 4.78 -20.98 4.07
N PRO A 56 5.33 -22.19 4.36
CA PRO A 56 5.60 -22.60 5.74
C PRO A 56 6.77 -21.83 6.36
N TRP A 57 7.59 -21.16 5.54
CA TRP A 57 8.76 -20.41 5.98
C TRP A 57 8.44 -18.96 6.33
N PRO A 58 9.26 -18.29 7.16
CA PRO A 58 9.09 -16.88 7.47
C PRO A 58 9.05 -16.03 6.21
N THR A 59 7.95 -15.31 6.01
CA THR A 59 7.71 -14.47 4.84
C THR A 59 7.34 -13.05 5.29
N ILE A 60 7.78 -12.06 4.53
CA ILE A 60 7.51 -10.65 4.81
C ILE A 60 6.08 -10.31 4.40
N GLN A 61 5.39 -9.58 5.26
CA GLN A 61 4.12 -8.94 4.94
C GLN A 61 4.23 -7.42 5.08
N TYR A 62 3.56 -6.72 4.19
CA TYR A 62 3.45 -5.27 4.11
C TYR A 62 2.05 -4.86 4.56
N ASN A 63 1.95 -3.95 5.52
CA ASN A 63 0.66 -3.38 5.92
C ASN A 63 0.31 -2.24 4.97
N LEU A 64 -0.43 -2.57 3.91
CA LEU A 64 -0.81 -1.65 2.86
C LEU A 64 -1.92 -0.71 3.32
N ARG A 65 -1.78 0.57 2.99
CA ARG A 65 -2.75 1.62 3.26
C ARG A 65 -2.85 2.56 2.07
N LEU A 66 -4.04 3.10 1.85
CA LEU A 66 -4.16 4.26 0.99
C LEU A 66 -3.49 5.46 1.66
N PRO A 67 -2.75 6.28 0.89
CA PRO A 67 -2.15 7.48 1.45
C PRO A 67 -3.27 8.46 1.83
N VAL A 68 -3.19 8.98 3.06
CA VAL A 68 -4.10 9.99 3.58
C VAL A 68 -3.29 11.10 4.24
N ASP A 69 -3.88 12.28 4.37
CA ASP A 69 -3.21 13.42 4.98
C ASP A 69 -2.81 13.12 6.43
N GLY A 70 -1.54 13.37 6.75
CA GLY A 70 -0.97 13.11 8.07
C GLY A 70 -0.55 11.66 8.31
N LEU A 71 -0.71 10.75 7.35
CA LEU A 71 -0.28 9.35 7.50
C LEU A 71 1.24 9.24 7.55
N THR A 72 1.74 8.56 8.57
CA THR A 72 3.16 8.16 8.62
C THR A 72 3.34 6.82 7.92
N ALA A 73 4.08 6.83 6.82
CA ALA A 73 4.28 5.66 5.99
C ALA A 73 5.76 5.36 5.74
N CYS A 74 6.07 4.13 5.36
CA CYS A 74 7.42 3.65 5.11
C CYS A 74 7.89 3.90 3.68
N SER A 75 6.96 4.15 2.75
CA SER A 75 7.25 4.58 1.39
C SER A 75 6.49 5.85 1.02
N VAL A 76 7.14 6.68 0.21
CA VAL A 76 6.52 7.87 -0.37
C VAL A 76 5.77 7.47 -1.64
N VAL A 77 4.52 7.88 -1.74
CA VAL A 77 3.68 7.66 -2.93
C VAL A 77 3.84 8.85 -3.88
N GLU A 78 3.83 8.61 -5.19
CA GLU A 78 3.80 9.70 -6.16
C GLU A 78 2.62 10.64 -5.92
N GLY A 79 2.86 11.95 -6.09
CA GLY A 79 1.85 13.00 -5.87
C GLY A 79 1.67 13.41 -4.41
N TRP A 80 2.36 12.78 -3.44
CA TRP A 80 2.29 13.15 -2.03
C TRP A 80 3.51 13.93 -1.56
N ALA A 81 3.26 14.94 -0.71
CA ALA A 81 4.28 15.70 -0.02
C ALA A 81 4.72 14.99 1.26
N VAL A 82 5.98 15.16 1.65
CA VAL A 82 6.54 14.62 2.89
C VAL A 82 6.85 15.77 3.83
N THR A 83 6.06 15.92 4.89
CA THR A 83 6.24 17.02 5.84
C THR A 83 7.33 16.76 6.87
N SER A 84 7.61 15.49 7.14
CA SER A 84 8.70 15.06 8.00
C SER A 84 9.12 13.63 7.71
N SER A 85 10.40 13.32 7.88
CA SER A 85 10.97 11.98 7.83
C SER A 85 11.69 11.69 9.14
N ARG A 86 11.34 10.61 9.84
CA ARG A 86 11.96 10.22 11.11
C ARG A 86 12.45 8.79 11.06
N SER A 87 13.61 8.50 11.63
CA SER A 87 14.06 7.12 11.79
C SER A 87 13.21 6.43 12.86
N SER A 88 12.64 5.28 12.51
CA SER A 88 11.90 4.42 13.42
C SER A 88 12.52 3.02 13.42
N ALA A 89 12.62 2.42 14.60
CA ALA A 89 13.03 1.03 14.75
C ALA A 89 11.83 0.11 14.45
N ASN A 90 12.09 -0.99 13.75
CA ASN A 90 11.17 -2.13 13.57
C ASN A 90 9.80 -1.82 12.93
N SER A 91 9.58 -0.62 12.41
CA SER A 91 8.31 -0.24 11.78
C SER A 91 8.40 -0.39 10.25
N CYS A 92 9.46 0.15 9.65
CA CYS A 92 9.68 0.14 8.20
C CYS A 92 10.83 -0.76 7.75
N ALA A 93 11.44 -1.45 8.70
CA ALA A 93 12.43 -2.50 8.48
C ALA A 93 12.17 -3.64 9.46
N LEU A 94 12.51 -4.86 9.06
CA LEU A 94 12.43 -6.02 9.95
C LEU A 94 13.56 -6.04 10.99
N THR A 95 14.70 -5.42 10.65
CA THR A 95 15.86 -5.30 11.52
C THR A 95 16.47 -3.90 11.35
N GLY A 96 16.98 -3.33 12.43
CA GLY A 96 17.61 -2.01 12.42
C GLY A 96 16.63 -0.84 12.38
N THR A 97 17.09 0.27 11.80
CA THR A 97 16.34 1.53 11.69
C THR A 97 16.01 1.82 10.22
N ALA A 98 14.79 2.30 9.99
CA ALA A 98 14.35 2.76 8.69
C ALA A 98 13.58 4.08 8.82
N PHE A 99 13.50 4.84 7.73
CA PHE A 99 12.77 6.09 7.74
C PHE A 99 11.26 5.87 7.59
N GLN A 100 10.54 6.69 8.34
CA GLN A 100 9.10 6.89 8.24
C GLN A 100 8.85 8.30 7.73
N HIS A 101 8.00 8.43 6.72
CA HIS A 101 7.66 9.67 6.03
C HIS A 101 6.21 10.05 6.36
N LYS A 102 6.02 11.24 6.90
CA LYS A 102 4.69 11.81 7.14
C LYS A 102 4.16 12.42 5.85
N LEU A 103 3.23 11.72 5.24
CA LEU A 103 2.57 12.12 4.00
C LEU A 103 1.58 13.27 4.28
N ALA A 104 1.49 14.17 3.31
CA ALA A 104 0.52 15.24 3.28
C ALA A 104 0.08 15.49 1.85
N THR A 105 -1.15 15.95 1.70
CA THR A 105 -1.68 16.44 0.44
C THR A 105 -0.91 17.70 0.08
N PRO A 106 -0.31 17.79 -1.10
CA PRO A 106 0.45 18.97 -1.46
C PRO A 106 -0.50 20.16 -1.62
N VAL A 107 -0.17 21.26 -0.94
CA VAL A 107 -0.90 22.54 -1.00
C VAL A 107 0.10 23.68 -1.13
N ALA A 108 -0.31 24.76 -1.78
CA ALA A 108 0.54 25.95 -1.92
C ALA A 108 0.93 26.50 -0.55
N GLY A 109 2.23 26.77 -0.36
CA GLY A 109 2.78 27.26 0.90
C GLY A 109 3.19 26.17 1.90
N LEU A 110 2.89 24.89 1.64
CA LEU A 110 3.32 23.76 2.50
C LEU A 110 4.83 23.56 2.43
N TRP A 111 5.48 23.39 3.58
CA TRP A 111 6.89 22.99 3.63
C TRP A 111 7.02 21.47 3.56
N SER A 112 7.75 20.98 2.56
CA SER A 112 7.94 19.55 2.29
C SER A 112 9.42 19.21 2.11
N CYS A 113 9.80 17.99 2.47
CA CYS A 113 11.12 17.40 2.30
C CYS A 113 11.37 16.95 0.85
N ASN A 114 10.31 16.77 0.08
CA ASN A 114 10.34 16.48 -1.36
C ASN A 114 9.42 17.44 -2.11
N VAL A 115 9.68 17.61 -3.41
CA VAL A 115 8.77 18.30 -4.32
C VAL A 115 7.98 17.22 -5.09
N PRO A 116 6.66 17.09 -4.87
CA PRO A 116 5.85 16.09 -5.56
C PRO A 116 5.75 16.36 -7.06
N ARG A 117 5.44 15.33 -7.84
CA ARG A 117 5.16 15.48 -9.28
C ARG A 117 3.99 16.43 -9.49
N GLY A 118 4.15 17.38 -10.42
CA GLY A 118 3.13 18.42 -10.67
C GLY A 118 3.25 19.67 -9.80
N TRP A 119 4.29 19.74 -8.95
CA TRP A 119 4.58 20.88 -8.09
C TRP A 119 5.98 21.44 -8.36
N THR A 120 6.17 22.70 -8.01
CA THR A 120 7.46 23.37 -7.90
C THR A 120 7.63 23.90 -6.48
N TYR A 121 8.66 24.71 -6.25
CA TYR A 121 8.89 25.38 -4.98
C TYR A 121 9.13 26.87 -5.15
N SER A 122 8.59 27.68 -4.22
CA SER A 122 8.79 29.12 -4.17
C SER A 122 9.97 29.51 -3.28
N GLN A 123 10.21 28.72 -2.23
CA GLN A 123 11.25 28.98 -1.23
C GLN A 123 11.94 27.69 -0.83
N GLN A 124 13.19 27.81 -0.38
CA GLN A 124 13.95 26.74 0.23
C GLN A 124 14.46 27.21 1.59
N ARG A 125 14.36 26.37 2.61
CA ARG A 125 14.98 26.61 3.91
C ARG A 125 15.66 25.35 4.39
N THR A 126 16.61 25.51 5.29
CA THR A 126 17.25 24.37 5.94
C THR A 126 16.46 23.98 7.19
N ALA A 127 16.25 22.69 7.39
CA ALA A 127 15.63 22.14 8.58
C ALA A 127 16.46 21.00 9.17
N THR A 128 16.67 21.05 10.48
CA THR A 128 17.43 20.05 11.22
C THR A 128 16.48 19.05 11.85
N ASN A 129 16.74 17.75 11.66
CA ASN A 129 15.96 16.64 12.20
C ASN A 129 14.47 16.65 11.77
N VAL A 130 14.16 17.24 10.62
CA VAL A 130 12.81 17.23 10.03
C VAL A 130 12.72 16.27 8.85
N CYS A 131 13.67 16.31 7.92
CA CYS A 131 13.65 15.49 6.70
C CYS A 131 14.58 14.28 6.76
N GLY A 132 14.90 13.82 7.97
CA GLY A 132 15.84 12.75 8.25
C GLY A 132 16.68 13.10 9.47
N ASN A 133 17.74 12.33 9.72
CA ASN A 133 18.70 12.62 10.78
C ASN A 133 19.80 13.53 10.24
N GLY A 134 19.84 14.78 10.71
CA GLY A 134 20.76 15.80 10.22
C GLY A 134 20.06 17.01 9.61
N THR A 135 20.79 17.75 8.79
CA THR A 135 20.41 19.07 8.28
C THR A 135 20.11 18.98 6.79
N PHE A 136 18.84 19.17 6.42
CA PHE A 136 18.36 18.95 5.05
C PHE A 136 17.51 20.13 4.57
N PRO A 137 17.41 20.38 3.25
CA PRO A 137 16.50 21.37 2.73
C PRO A 137 15.05 20.93 2.89
N MET A 138 14.19 21.90 3.17
CA MET A 138 12.75 21.85 2.94
C MET A 138 12.42 22.83 1.83
N PHE A 139 11.39 22.49 1.07
CA PHE A 139 10.89 23.26 -0.06
C PHE A 139 9.47 23.72 0.25
N GLN A 140 9.20 25.01 0.10
CA GLN A 140 7.86 25.54 0.17
C GLN A 140 7.18 25.27 -1.17
N LEU A 141 6.17 24.42 -1.17
CA LEU A 141 5.47 23.98 -2.37
C LEU A 141 4.72 25.12 -3.03
N ALA A 142 4.82 25.19 -4.35
CA ALA A 142 4.06 26.08 -5.20
C ALA A 142 3.52 25.28 -6.40
N PRO A 143 2.32 25.62 -6.91
CA PRO A 143 1.80 25.00 -8.12
C PRO A 143 2.69 25.34 -9.32
N LEU A 144 2.85 24.38 -10.23
CA LEU A 144 3.49 24.60 -11.54
C LEU A 144 2.66 25.50 -12.44
#